data_AF-A0A2E0I4U5-F1
#
_entry.id   AF-A0A2E0I4U5-F1
#
_cell.length_a   1.000
_cell.length_b   1.000
_cell.length_c   1.000
_cell.angle_alpha   90.00
_cell.angle_beta   90.00
_cell.angle_gamma   90.00
#
_symmetry.space_group_name_H-M   'P 1'
#
loop_
_entity.id
_entity.type
_entity.pdbx_description
1 polymer ?
#
loop_
_entity_poly.entity_id
_entity_poly.type
_entity_poly.pdbx_seq_one_letter_code
_entity_poly.pdbx_strand_id
1 'polypeptide(L)'
;MNTLYFKLILCSLLIFTLTSCDTPKSLTKKGDKFAEKNLYQDASIKYMKALDKKGDFIGAKEGLRSSGQKQVNAYLDDFFKSKNFGDKRAAIYHYRNANDTKEKINKYNITIDIPSTYTTDYNSLVDDYVSTIYVEAMDLLEQENFSESEKLLKEVALLKPNFKNVNDLKNVATFEPIYRKANEFLELEKFRSAYYEYDKIPNSYQETKERKALALEAGLFTIAIVKFDNATRQSGGESAISALVSDKMMKLNNPFIKLVDRTYTQSFIDEQIMGLSGQVAENTNAQVGELIGAKAIISGKLVSFSKQKNPIVRTEKKAWAERKVRKYDEETEKYFYETVYDKIKYQEYRGSTRVQVGFQFQLISTESGEILLTKLINLNRSDEVHFAESNTNYRNIVPGNWRWQSKQSPNDVVETSYSQKRALRNLFKNKKTLLSVNALANDIYQEIATEVSQMLNNYNPENE
;
A
#
# COMPACT_ATOMS: atom_id res chain seq x y z
N MET A 1 -55.18 -16.90 -2.47
CA MET A 1 -54.00 -17.29 -3.28
C MET A 1 -52.96 -16.21 -3.15
N ASN A 2 -51.74 -16.52 -2.67
CA ASN A 2 -50.49 -15.71 -2.62
C ASN A 2 -49.74 -15.70 -1.28
N THR A 3 -50.07 -16.59 -0.34
CA THR A 3 -49.22 -16.85 0.85
C THR A 3 -48.55 -18.22 0.83
N LEU A 4 -48.85 -19.07 -0.17
CA LEU A 4 -48.25 -20.40 -0.31
C LEU A 4 -46.99 -20.42 -1.19
N TYR A 5 -46.86 -19.50 -2.15
CA TYR A 5 -45.74 -19.49 -3.10
C TYR A 5 -44.47 -18.80 -2.55
N PHE A 6 -44.60 -17.90 -1.56
CA PHE A 6 -43.44 -17.20 -1.00
C PHE A 6 -42.61 -18.07 -0.02
N LYS A 7 -43.24 -19.07 0.62
CA LYS A 7 -42.53 -20.05 1.45
C LYS A 7 -41.80 -21.13 0.64
N LEU A 8 -42.19 -21.35 -0.62
CA LEU A 8 -41.55 -22.33 -1.50
C LEU A 8 -40.31 -21.77 -2.22
N ILE A 9 -40.21 -20.44 -2.37
CA ILE A 9 -39.02 -19.79 -2.96
C ILE A 9 -37.95 -19.48 -1.90
N LEU A 10 -38.33 -19.35 -0.62
CA LEU A 10 -37.35 -19.18 0.47
C LEU A 10 -36.67 -20.51 0.89
N CYS A 11 -37.17 -21.66 0.41
CA CYS A 11 -36.59 -22.98 0.67
C CYS A 11 -35.68 -23.49 -0.47
N SER A 12 -35.65 -22.84 -1.65
CA SER A 12 -34.79 -23.28 -2.77
C SER A 12 -33.46 -22.53 -2.86
N LEU A 13 -33.23 -21.50 -2.04
CA LEU A 13 -31.98 -20.72 -2.00
C LEU A 13 -31.03 -21.10 -0.84
N LEU A 14 -31.22 -22.28 -0.24
CA LEU A 14 -30.44 -22.78 0.91
C LEU A 14 -29.83 -24.17 0.64
N ILE A 15 -29.40 -24.42 -0.60
CA ILE A 15 -28.81 -25.72 -1.02
C ILE A 15 -27.35 -25.62 -1.51
N PHE A 16 -26.72 -24.44 -1.59
CA PHE A 16 -25.36 -24.32 -2.14
C PHE A 16 -24.23 -23.91 -1.18
N THR A 17 -24.39 -24.15 0.12
CA THR A 17 -23.26 -24.09 1.06
C THR A 17 -23.23 -25.28 2.02
N LEU A 18 -23.33 -26.51 1.49
CA LEU A 18 -22.72 -27.65 2.16
C LEU A 18 -21.22 -27.60 1.84
N THR A 19 -20.46 -26.81 2.60
CA THR A 19 -19.05 -27.15 2.83
C THR A 19 -19.09 -28.50 3.54
N SER A 20 -19.07 -29.60 2.78
CA SER A 20 -19.09 -30.92 3.37
C SER A 20 -17.88 -31.00 4.29
N CYS A 21 -18.13 -31.00 5.59
CA CYS A 21 -17.08 -31.25 6.57
C CYS A 21 -16.64 -32.68 6.31
N ASP A 22 -15.60 -32.81 5.48
CA ASP A 22 -15.16 -34.08 4.93
C ASP A 22 -14.68 -34.96 6.10
N THR A 23 -15.50 -35.91 6.54
CA THR A 23 -15.16 -36.77 7.67
C THR A 23 -13.97 -37.68 7.31
N PRO A 24 -13.17 -38.16 8.29
CA PRO A 24 -12.08 -39.10 8.02
C PRO A 24 -12.53 -40.32 7.19
N LYS A 25 -13.74 -40.83 7.45
CA LYS A 25 -14.36 -41.93 6.70
C LYS A 25 -14.69 -41.54 5.24
N SER A 26 -15.24 -40.36 5.03
CA SER A 26 -15.54 -39.83 3.67
C SER A 26 -14.25 -39.65 2.86
N LEU A 27 -13.21 -39.06 3.47
CA LEU A 27 -11.91 -38.86 2.84
C LEU A 27 -11.23 -40.17 2.48
N THR A 28 -11.27 -41.16 3.38
CA THR A 28 -10.74 -42.51 3.13
C THR A 28 -11.45 -43.15 1.94
N LYS A 29 -12.79 -43.12 1.92
CA LYS A 29 -13.57 -43.65 0.77
C LYS A 29 -13.26 -42.94 -0.55
N LYS A 30 -12.98 -41.63 -0.51
CA LYS A 30 -12.51 -40.90 -1.70
C LYS A 30 -11.13 -41.41 -2.12
N GLY A 31 -10.22 -41.65 -1.17
CA GLY A 31 -8.91 -42.26 -1.41
C GLY A 31 -9.03 -43.64 -2.07
N ASP A 32 -9.92 -44.50 -1.55
CA ASP A 32 -10.14 -45.84 -2.09
C ASP A 32 -10.56 -45.80 -3.57
N LYS A 33 -11.48 -44.89 -3.92
CA LYS A 33 -11.89 -44.66 -5.31
C LYS A 33 -10.77 -44.20 -6.23
N PHE A 34 -9.80 -43.43 -5.72
CA PHE A 34 -8.62 -43.04 -6.51
C PHE A 34 -7.67 -44.23 -6.66
N ALA A 35 -7.45 -45.00 -5.59
CA ALA A 35 -6.60 -46.19 -5.61
C ALA A 35 -7.14 -47.27 -6.58
N GLU A 36 -8.45 -47.49 -6.62
CA GLU A 36 -9.13 -48.37 -7.59
C GLU A 36 -8.85 -47.99 -9.05
N LYS A 37 -8.60 -46.69 -9.31
CA LYS A 37 -8.28 -46.15 -10.63
C LYS A 37 -6.78 -46.03 -10.89
N ASN A 38 -5.93 -46.62 -10.03
CA ASN A 38 -4.47 -46.48 -10.06
C ASN A 38 -3.95 -45.05 -9.88
N LEU A 39 -4.78 -44.12 -9.38
CA LEU A 39 -4.40 -42.73 -9.09
C LEU A 39 -3.80 -42.64 -7.69
N TYR A 40 -2.65 -43.30 -7.50
CA TYR A 40 -2.06 -43.52 -6.18
C TYR A 40 -1.62 -42.24 -5.47
N GLN A 41 -1.14 -41.23 -6.20
CA GLN A 41 -0.82 -39.92 -5.64
C GLN A 41 -2.05 -39.22 -5.06
N ASP A 42 -3.15 -39.18 -5.82
CA ASP A 42 -4.40 -38.58 -5.36
C ASP A 42 -4.97 -39.35 -4.16
N ALA A 43 -4.89 -40.69 -4.20
CA ALA A 43 -5.30 -41.55 -3.10
C ALA A 43 -4.51 -41.21 -1.82
N SER A 44 -3.18 -41.17 -1.90
CA SER A 44 -2.28 -40.80 -0.80
C SER A 44 -2.64 -39.43 -0.20
N ILE A 45 -2.92 -38.42 -1.04
CA ILE A 45 -3.35 -37.09 -0.56
C ILE A 45 -4.67 -37.17 0.23
N LYS A 46 -5.64 -37.96 -0.22
CA LYS A 46 -6.91 -38.12 0.50
C LYS A 46 -6.73 -38.85 1.83
N TYR A 47 -5.90 -39.88 1.89
CA TYR A 47 -5.62 -40.59 3.13
C TYR A 47 -4.84 -39.73 4.14
N MET A 48 -3.83 -38.99 3.69
CA MET A 48 -3.11 -38.03 4.55
C MET A 48 -4.08 -37.00 5.16
N LYS A 49 -4.98 -36.42 4.37
CA LYS A 49 -6.04 -35.52 4.87
C LYS A 49 -6.99 -36.18 5.87
N ALA A 50 -7.26 -37.49 5.73
CA ALA A 50 -8.06 -38.22 6.69
C ALA A 50 -7.30 -38.40 8.02
N LEU A 51 -6.00 -38.68 7.95
CA LEU A 51 -5.13 -38.84 9.11
C LEU A 51 -4.83 -37.52 9.82
N ASP A 52 -4.74 -36.40 9.10
CA ASP A 52 -4.65 -35.07 9.70
C ASP A 52 -5.86 -34.77 10.60
N LYS A 53 -7.04 -35.32 10.25
CA LYS A 53 -8.26 -35.20 11.07
C LYS A 53 -8.36 -36.24 12.17
N LYS A 54 -7.88 -37.46 11.91
CA LYS A 54 -7.89 -38.57 12.87
C LYS A 54 -6.66 -39.47 12.63
N GLY A 55 -5.58 -39.20 13.37
CA GLY A 55 -4.27 -39.81 13.14
C GLY A 55 -4.16 -41.31 13.41
N ASP A 56 -5.13 -41.90 14.11
CA ASP A 56 -5.24 -43.34 14.41
C ASP A 56 -6.24 -44.07 13.49
N PHE A 57 -6.78 -43.41 12.45
CA PHE A 57 -7.77 -44.03 11.57
C PHE A 57 -7.15 -45.14 10.70
N ILE A 58 -7.34 -46.38 11.14
CA ILE A 58 -6.70 -47.60 10.57
C ILE A 58 -6.89 -47.71 9.05
N GLY A 59 -8.12 -47.53 8.55
CA GLY A 59 -8.39 -47.64 7.12
C GLY A 59 -7.61 -46.64 6.26
N ALA A 60 -7.41 -45.41 6.74
CA ALA A 60 -6.56 -44.44 6.04
C ALA A 60 -5.07 -44.79 6.16
N LYS A 61 -4.62 -45.37 7.28
CA LYS A 61 -3.23 -45.84 7.42
C LYS A 61 -2.92 -46.96 6.44
N GLU A 62 -3.80 -47.95 6.32
CA GLU A 62 -3.63 -49.08 5.40
C GLU A 62 -3.69 -48.61 3.94
N GLY A 63 -4.69 -47.78 3.61
CA GLY A 63 -4.83 -47.17 2.29
C GLY A 63 -3.61 -46.33 1.90
N LEU A 64 -3.09 -45.51 2.82
CA LEU A 64 -1.89 -44.70 2.61
C LEU A 64 -0.64 -45.55 2.47
N ARG A 65 -0.48 -46.61 3.25
CA ARG A 65 0.66 -47.54 3.12
C ARG A 65 0.68 -48.18 1.74
N SER A 66 -0.45 -48.75 1.31
CA SER A 66 -0.57 -49.44 0.02
C SER A 66 -0.40 -48.47 -1.16
N SER A 67 -1.16 -47.38 -1.17
CA SER A 67 -1.10 -46.38 -2.26
C SER A 67 0.24 -45.64 -2.29
N GLY A 68 0.78 -45.34 -1.10
CA GLY A 68 2.11 -44.74 -0.95
C GLY A 68 3.22 -45.61 -1.50
N GLN A 69 3.21 -46.91 -1.20
CA GLN A 69 4.21 -47.85 -1.73
C GLN A 69 4.11 -47.94 -3.26
N LYS A 70 2.90 -48.04 -3.81
CA LYS A 70 2.70 -48.07 -5.27
C LYS A 70 3.13 -46.77 -5.95
N GLN A 71 2.87 -45.62 -5.32
CA GLN A 71 3.34 -44.32 -5.82
C GLN A 71 4.87 -44.24 -5.81
N VAL A 72 5.52 -44.68 -4.73
CA VAL A 72 6.99 -44.73 -4.64
C VAL A 72 7.57 -45.68 -5.69
N ASN A 73 6.99 -46.86 -5.85
CA ASN A 73 7.43 -47.82 -6.87
C ASN A 73 7.33 -47.24 -8.29
N ALA A 74 6.26 -46.51 -8.61
CA ALA A 74 6.15 -45.85 -9.91
C ALA A 74 7.30 -44.84 -10.15
N TYR A 75 7.68 -44.06 -9.15
CA TYR A 75 8.84 -43.18 -9.26
C TYR A 75 10.16 -43.94 -9.40
N LEU A 76 10.32 -45.08 -8.72
CA LEU A 76 11.52 -45.92 -8.84
C LEU A 76 11.62 -46.59 -10.21
N ASP A 77 10.49 -47.00 -10.80
CA ASP A 77 10.44 -47.52 -12.17
C ASP A 77 10.88 -46.45 -13.18
N ASP A 78 10.41 -45.21 -13.00
CA ASP A 78 10.79 -44.09 -13.87
C ASP A 78 12.24 -43.64 -13.65
N PHE A 79 12.76 -43.73 -12.42
CA PHE A 79 14.20 -43.59 -12.14
C PHE A 79 15.01 -44.60 -12.94
N PHE A 80 14.64 -45.89 -12.88
CA PHE A 80 15.36 -46.96 -13.56
C PHE A 80 15.33 -46.78 -15.08
N LYS A 81 14.16 -46.46 -15.65
CA LYS A 81 14.03 -46.16 -17.09
C LYS A 81 14.92 -44.99 -17.49
N SER A 82 14.81 -43.85 -16.80
CA SER A 82 15.56 -42.63 -17.14
C SER A 82 17.07 -42.86 -17.03
N LYS A 83 17.51 -43.59 -16.00
CA LYS A 83 18.91 -43.99 -15.83
C LYS A 83 19.41 -44.82 -17.01
N ASN A 84 18.63 -45.81 -17.47
CA ASN A 84 19.02 -46.67 -18.59
C ASN A 84 19.00 -45.95 -19.95
N PHE A 85 18.15 -44.93 -20.11
CA PHE A 85 18.15 -44.08 -21.30
C PHE A 85 19.21 -42.97 -21.29
N GLY A 86 19.97 -42.82 -20.19
CA GLY A 86 21.01 -41.83 -20.05
C GLY A 86 20.54 -40.44 -19.63
N ASP A 87 19.24 -40.25 -19.33
CA ASP A 87 18.72 -38.99 -18.78
C ASP A 87 18.99 -38.95 -17.26
N LYS A 88 20.24 -38.57 -16.92
CA LYS A 88 20.75 -38.54 -15.55
C LYS A 88 19.91 -37.62 -14.66
N ARG A 89 19.55 -36.44 -15.19
CA ARG A 89 18.79 -35.43 -14.45
C ARG A 89 17.40 -35.94 -14.13
N ALA A 90 16.65 -36.42 -15.12
CA ALA A 90 15.30 -36.96 -14.88
C ALA A 90 15.33 -38.10 -13.87
N ALA A 91 16.27 -39.04 -13.99
CA ALA A 91 16.46 -40.11 -13.03
C ALA A 91 16.63 -39.58 -11.61
N ILE A 92 17.63 -38.71 -11.35
CA ILE A 92 17.87 -38.09 -10.04
C ILE A 92 16.57 -37.52 -9.44
N TYR A 93 15.80 -36.77 -10.22
CA TYR A 93 14.55 -36.17 -9.74
C TYR A 93 13.42 -37.18 -9.50
N HIS A 94 13.32 -38.25 -10.29
CA HIS A 94 12.39 -39.34 -9.99
C HIS A 94 12.68 -40.00 -8.65
N TYR A 95 13.96 -40.30 -8.35
CA TYR A 95 14.32 -40.85 -7.04
C TYR A 95 14.05 -39.86 -5.91
N ARG A 96 14.35 -38.57 -6.09
CA ARG A 96 14.02 -37.54 -5.09
C ARG A 96 12.53 -37.47 -4.81
N ASN A 97 11.68 -37.55 -5.82
CA ASN A 97 10.23 -37.61 -5.66
C ASN A 97 9.79 -38.86 -4.86
N ALA A 98 10.43 -40.00 -5.09
CA ALA A 98 10.21 -41.23 -4.32
C ALA A 98 10.58 -41.03 -2.84
N ASN A 99 11.76 -40.49 -2.57
CA ASN A 99 12.25 -40.23 -1.23
C ASN A 99 11.41 -39.18 -0.49
N ASP A 100 11.07 -38.06 -1.13
CA ASP A 100 10.20 -37.03 -0.57
C ASP A 100 8.79 -37.56 -0.24
N THR A 101 8.27 -38.46 -1.07
CA THR A 101 6.99 -39.13 -0.82
C THR A 101 7.08 -40.05 0.39
N LYS A 102 8.15 -40.85 0.50
CA LYS A 102 8.45 -41.66 1.69
C LYS A 102 8.52 -40.80 2.95
N GLU A 103 9.29 -39.70 2.93
CA GLU A 103 9.42 -38.80 4.09
C GLU A 103 8.10 -38.13 4.47
N LYS A 104 7.25 -37.75 3.50
CA LYS A 104 5.91 -37.24 3.78
C LYS A 104 5.02 -38.26 4.48
N ILE A 105 5.09 -39.53 4.06
CA ILE A 105 4.28 -40.62 4.61
C ILE A 105 4.81 -41.06 5.98
N ASN A 106 6.12 -41.07 6.18
CA ASN A 106 6.77 -41.41 7.44
C ASN A 106 6.26 -40.55 8.62
N LYS A 107 5.85 -39.30 8.37
CA LYS A 107 5.23 -38.41 9.38
C LYS A 107 3.97 -38.99 10.04
N TYR A 108 3.30 -39.92 9.37
CA TYR A 108 2.11 -40.61 9.88
C TYR A 108 2.46 -41.95 10.57
N ASN A 109 3.75 -42.19 10.86
CA ASN A 109 4.29 -43.44 11.40
C ASN A 109 3.99 -44.65 10.48
N ILE A 110 4.07 -44.44 9.16
CA ILE A 110 3.89 -45.47 8.15
C ILE A 110 5.20 -45.61 7.39
N THR A 111 5.78 -46.80 7.45
CA THR A 111 7.01 -47.12 6.72
C THR A 111 6.70 -47.40 5.24
N ILE A 112 7.43 -46.73 4.36
CA ILE A 112 7.52 -47.04 2.92
C ILE A 112 8.92 -47.54 2.63
N ASP A 113 9.00 -48.65 1.90
CA ASP A 113 10.27 -49.28 1.56
C ASP A 113 10.84 -48.71 0.26
N ILE A 114 12.15 -48.46 0.25
CA ILE A 114 12.94 -48.13 -0.94
C ILE A 114 14.16 -49.06 -0.88
N PRO A 115 14.30 -50.03 -1.80
CA PRO A 115 15.43 -50.95 -1.78
C PRO A 115 16.76 -50.21 -1.83
N SER A 116 17.74 -50.65 -1.04
CA SER A 116 19.03 -49.96 -0.88
C SER A 116 19.82 -49.82 -2.19
N THR A 117 19.59 -50.70 -3.16
CA THR A 117 20.19 -50.62 -4.49
C THR A 117 19.83 -49.33 -5.22
N TYR A 118 18.58 -48.86 -5.11
CA TYR A 118 18.16 -47.58 -5.69
C TYR A 118 18.88 -46.39 -5.04
N THR A 119 19.07 -46.43 -3.73
CA THR A 119 19.81 -45.39 -2.99
C THR A 119 21.27 -45.33 -3.43
N THR A 120 21.93 -46.48 -3.55
CA THR A 120 23.32 -46.57 -4.02
C THR A 120 23.45 -46.05 -5.45
N ASP A 121 22.55 -46.48 -6.33
CA ASP A 121 22.50 -46.03 -7.72
C ASP A 121 22.27 -44.52 -7.84
N TYR A 122 21.34 -43.97 -7.04
CA TYR A 122 21.07 -42.55 -6.97
C TYR A 122 22.30 -41.76 -6.54
N ASN A 123 22.97 -42.18 -5.47
CA ASN A 123 24.14 -41.46 -4.94
C ASN A 123 25.28 -41.41 -5.98
N SER A 124 25.55 -42.54 -6.65
CA SER A 124 26.55 -42.61 -7.73
C SER A 124 26.18 -41.69 -8.90
N LEU A 125 24.90 -41.68 -9.29
CA LEU A 125 24.40 -40.83 -10.37
C LEU A 125 24.48 -39.33 -10.03
N VAL A 126 24.17 -38.96 -8.79
CA VAL A 126 24.31 -37.58 -8.30
C VAL A 126 25.77 -37.15 -8.33
N ASP A 127 26.71 -37.99 -7.89
CA ASP A 127 28.13 -37.65 -7.86
C ASP A 127 28.69 -37.33 -9.26
N ASP A 128 28.32 -38.15 -10.25
CA ASP A 128 28.70 -37.97 -11.64
C ASP A 128 28.00 -36.76 -12.30
N TYR A 129 26.68 -36.63 -12.11
CA TYR A 129 25.90 -35.52 -12.67
C TYR A 129 26.34 -34.17 -12.11
N VAL A 130 26.47 -34.05 -10.78
CA VAL A 130 26.93 -32.83 -10.10
C VAL A 130 28.33 -32.44 -10.58
N SER A 131 29.24 -33.40 -10.73
CA SER A 131 30.58 -33.12 -11.26
C SER A 131 30.54 -32.54 -12.68
N THR A 132 29.62 -33.04 -13.52
CA THR A 132 29.43 -32.57 -14.90
C THR A 132 28.89 -31.14 -14.93
N ILE A 133 27.73 -30.90 -14.30
CA ILE A 133 27.08 -29.57 -14.36
C ILE A 133 27.87 -28.50 -13.59
N TYR A 134 28.71 -28.91 -12.64
CA TYR A 134 29.61 -27.99 -11.96
C TYR A 134 30.71 -27.45 -12.88
N VAL A 135 31.31 -28.32 -13.72
CA VAL A 135 32.29 -27.89 -14.72
C VAL A 135 31.62 -27.00 -15.77
N GLU A 136 30.46 -27.40 -16.28
CA GLU A 136 29.67 -26.59 -17.21
C GLU A 136 29.33 -25.20 -16.63
N ALA A 137 28.96 -25.14 -15.35
CA ALA A 137 28.70 -23.88 -14.69
C ALA A 137 29.94 -22.98 -14.57
N MET A 138 31.13 -23.57 -14.38
CA MET A 138 32.39 -22.83 -14.39
C MET A 138 32.70 -22.28 -15.77
N ASP A 139 32.56 -23.08 -16.82
CA ASP A 139 32.75 -22.64 -18.21
C ASP A 139 31.81 -21.47 -18.56
N LEU A 140 30.56 -21.54 -18.07
CA LEU A 140 29.59 -20.45 -18.22
C LEU A 140 29.98 -19.19 -17.44
N LEU A 141 30.64 -19.30 -16.28
CA LEU A 141 31.17 -18.13 -15.56
C LEU A 141 32.33 -17.49 -16.33
N GLU A 142 33.23 -18.29 -16.90
CA GLU A 142 34.34 -17.79 -17.72
C GLU A 142 33.83 -17.06 -18.97
N GLN A 143 32.71 -17.50 -19.53
CA GLN A 143 32.01 -16.86 -20.63
C GLN A 143 31.10 -15.70 -20.21
N GLU A 144 31.10 -15.34 -18.92
CA GLU A 144 30.25 -14.30 -18.32
C GLU A 144 28.73 -14.55 -18.47
N ASN A 145 28.32 -15.80 -18.75
CA ASN A 145 26.94 -16.22 -18.75
C ASN A 145 26.46 -16.54 -17.32
N PHE A 146 26.42 -15.50 -16.50
CA PHE A 146 26.10 -15.58 -15.07
C PHE A 146 24.71 -16.18 -14.80
N SER A 147 23.72 -15.87 -15.64
CA SER A 147 22.34 -16.36 -15.46
C SER A 147 22.22 -17.88 -15.58
N GLU A 148 22.78 -18.47 -16.64
CA GLU A 148 22.72 -19.93 -16.81
C GLU A 148 23.63 -20.64 -15.80
N SER A 149 24.81 -20.08 -15.51
CA SER A 149 25.69 -20.62 -14.48
C SER A 149 25.01 -20.67 -13.10
N GLU A 150 24.32 -19.60 -12.71
CA GLU A 150 23.61 -19.53 -11.43
C GLU A 150 22.57 -20.65 -11.29
N LYS A 151 21.84 -20.98 -12.37
CA LYS A 151 20.86 -22.08 -12.37
C LYS A 151 21.53 -23.42 -12.10
N LEU A 152 22.63 -23.72 -12.80
CA LEU A 152 23.38 -24.96 -12.61
C LEU A 152 24.00 -25.05 -11.21
N LEU A 153 24.60 -23.96 -10.70
CA LEU A 153 25.18 -23.92 -9.36
C LEU A 153 24.13 -24.06 -8.25
N LYS A 154 22.93 -23.48 -8.43
CA LYS A 154 21.79 -23.73 -7.53
C LYS A 154 21.39 -25.20 -7.53
N GLU A 155 21.40 -25.85 -8.69
CA GLU A 155 21.11 -27.28 -8.80
C GLU A 155 22.19 -28.14 -8.13
N VAL A 156 23.47 -27.81 -8.33
CA VAL A 156 24.58 -28.46 -7.60
C VAL A 156 24.41 -28.30 -6.09
N ALA A 157 24.18 -27.08 -5.59
CA ALA A 157 24.02 -26.82 -4.17
C ALA A 157 22.77 -27.52 -3.59
N LEU A 158 21.72 -27.70 -4.40
CA LEU A 158 20.52 -28.43 -4.00
C LEU A 158 20.78 -29.94 -3.86
N LEU A 159 21.54 -30.52 -4.81
CA LEU A 159 21.84 -31.95 -4.83
C LEU A 159 22.96 -32.34 -3.86
N LYS A 160 23.98 -31.47 -3.72
CA LYS A 160 25.15 -31.67 -2.88
C LYS A 160 25.64 -30.33 -2.30
N PRO A 161 25.05 -29.86 -1.19
CA PRO A 161 25.27 -28.52 -0.62
C PRO A 161 26.73 -28.12 -0.32
N ASN A 162 27.59 -29.11 -0.07
CA ASN A 162 29.01 -28.93 0.27
C ASN A 162 29.94 -29.41 -0.85
N PHE A 163 29.46 -29.42 -2.11
CA PHE A 163 30.29 -29.80 -3.24
C PHE A 163 31.29 -28.68 -3.57
N LYS A 164 32.56 -28.90 -3.19
CA LYS A 164 33.66 -27.96 -3.44
C LYS A 164 33.29 -26.55 -2.97
N ASN A 165 33.53 -25.52 -3.79
CA ASN A 165 33.22 -24.12 -3.55
C ASN A 165 31.94 -23.66 -4.28
N VAL A 166 30.94 -24.53 -4.46
CA VAL A 166 29.67 -24.19 -5.15
C VAL A 166 29.00 -22.95 -4.54
N ASN A 167 29.06 -22.77 -3.23
CA ASN A 167 28.42 -21.62 -2.57
C ASN A 167 29.11 -20.30 -2.94
N ASP A 168 30.44 -20.30 -3.07
CA ASP A 168 31.20 -19.12 -3.48
C ASP A 168 30.95 -18.81 -4.96
N LEU A 169 30.99 -19.83 -5.82
CA LEU A 169 30.69 -19.65 -7.26
C LEU A 169 29.25 -19.17 -7.48
N LYS A 170 28.29 -19.65 -6.68
CA LYS A 170 26.91 -19.17 -6.74
C LYS A 170 26.85 -17.69 -6.37
N ASN A 171 27.55 -17.26 -5.33
CA ASN A 171 27.63 -15.84 -4.96
C ASN A 171 28.24 -15.01 -6.11
N VAL A 172 29.28 -15.52 -6.77
CA VAL A 172 29.86 -14.87 -7.97
C VAL A 172 28.80 -14.76 -9.08
N ALA A 173 28.14 -15.86 -9.44
CA ALA A 173 27.10 -15.88 -10.48
C ALA A 173 25.95 -14.90 -10.18
N THR A 174 25.54 -14.79 -8.91
CA THR A 174 24.45 -13.90 -8.52
C THR A 174 24.88 -12.43 -8.45
N PHE A 175 26.02 -12.13 -7.83
CA PHE A 175 26.36 -10.77 -7.41
C PHE A 175 27.35 -10.04 -8.33
N GLU A 176 28.24 -10.75 -9.02
CA GLU A 176 29.21 -10.15 -9.94
C GLU A 176 28.56 -9.25 -11.02
N PRO A 177 27.51 -9.67 -11.75
CA PRO A 177 26.89 -8.80 -12.76
C PRO A 177 26.29 -7.53 -12.16
N ILE A 178 25.72 -7.62 -10.95
CA ILE A 178 25.15 -6.46 -10.25
C ILE A 178 26.27 -5.54 -9.77
N TYR A 179 27.36 -6.11 -9.26
CA TYR A 179 28.53 -5.39 -8.77
C TYR A 179 29.21 -4.60 -9.90
N ARG A 180 29.40 -5.22 -11.07
CA ARG A 180 29.96 -4.57 -12.26
C ARG A 180 29.07 -3.42 -12.73
N LYS A 181 27.76 -3.63 -12.80
CA LYS A 181 26.80 -2.58 -13.14
C LYS A 181 26.83 -1.41 -12.14
N ALA A 182 26.98 -1.71 -10.84
CA ALA A 182 27.13 -0.68 -9.82
C ALA A 182 28.44 0.13 -10.00
N ASN A 183 29.54 -0.55 -10.36
CA ASN A 183 30.81 0.11 -10.70
C ASN A 183 30.66 0.99 -11.95
N GLU A 184 29.99 0.51 -12.99
CA GLU A 184 29.70 1.31 -14.20
C GLU A 184 28.93 2.58 -13.84
N PHE A 185 27.92 2.49 -12.97
CA PHE A 185 27.22 3.68 -12.48
C PHE A 185 28.11 4.63 -11.69
N LEU A 186 29.07 4.12 -10.90
CA LEU A 186 30.06 4.98 -10.24
C LEU A 186 30.96 5.70 -11.24
N GLU A 187 31.43 5.01 -12.28
CA GLU A 187 32.28 5.60 -13.34
C GLU A 187 31.53 6.67 -14.14
N LEU A 188 30.22 6.50 -14.31
CA LEU A 188 29.33 7.48 -14.95
C LEU A 188 28.81 8.56 -13.98
N GLU A 189 29.35 8.64 -12.76
CA GLU A 189 28.95 9.59 -11.70
C GLU A 189 27.46 9.50 -11.27
N LYS A 190 26.80 8.39 -11.59
CA LYS A 190 25.43 8.06 -11.18
C LYS A 190 25.41 7.43 -9.79
N PHE A 191 25.86 8.19 -8.79
CA PHE A 191 26.10 7.73 -7.43
C PHE A 191 24.89 7.13 -6.71
N ARG A 192 23.70 7.71 -6.85
CA ARG A 192 22.44 7.20 -6.29
C ARG A 192 22.05 5.87 -6.94
N SER A 193 22.17 5.79 -8.27
CA SER A 193 21.93 4.56 -9.01
C SER A 193 22.89 3.44 -8.60
N ALA A 194 24.19 3.76 -8.47
CA ALA A 194 25.21 2.83 -7.98
C ALA A 194 24.91 2.32 -6.57
N TYR A 195 24.56 3.22 -5.64
CA TYR A 195 24.19 2.86 -4.27
C TYR A 195 23.06 1.83 -4.22
N TYR A 196 21.99 2.03 -5.01
CA TYR A 196 20.86 1.11 -5.04
C TYR A 196 21.19 -0.24 -5.68
N GLU A 197 22.14 -0.31 -6.61
CA GLU A 197 22.65 -1.59 -7.10
C GLU A 197 23.49 -2.29 -6.03
N TYR A 198 24.39 -1.59 -5.33
CA TYR A 198 25.13 -2.18 -4.21
C TYR A 198 24.23 -2.62 -3.04
N ASP A 199 23.09 -1.95 -2.81
CA ASP A 199 22.14 -2.33 -1.76
C ASP A 199 21.55 -3.73 -1.97
N LYS A 200 21.54 -4.23 -3.22
CA LYS A 200 21.09 -5.58 -3.56
C LYS A 200 22.13 -6.65 -3.25
N ILE A 201 23.36 -6.26 -2.93
CA ILE A 201 24.51 -7.14 -2.74
C ILE A 201 24.87 -7.20 -1.25
N PRO A 202 25.20 -8.38 -0.71
CA PRO A 202 25.69 -8.48 0.67
C PRO A 202 26.97 -7.65 0.87
N ASN A 203 27.06 -6.93 1.99
CA ASN A 203 28.23 -6.13 2.34
C ASN A 203 29.55 -6.93 2.40
N SER A 204 29.48 -8.25 2.57
CA SER A 204 30.66 -9.14 2.60
C SER A 204 31.19 -9.51 1.22
N TYR A 205 30.47 -9.18 0.15
CA TYR A 205 30.87 -9.51 -1.21
C TYR A 205 31.81 -8.43 -1.75
N GLN A 206 33.08 -8.78 -1.97
CA GLN A 206 34.12 -7.85 -2.43
C GLN A 206 34.13 -6.54 -1.62
N GLU A 207 34.35 -5.39 -2.28
CA GLU A 207 34.38 -4.05 -1.68
C GLU A 207 33.00 -3.38 -1.67
N THR A 208 31.92 -4.16 -1.68
CA THR A 208 30.54 -3.64 -1.78
C THR A 208 30.24 -2.64 -0.67
N LYS A 209 30.67 -2.92 0.57
CA LYS A 209 30.40 -2.07 1.72
C LYS A 209 31.03 -0.68 1.56
N GLU A 210 32.31 -0.64 1.20
CA GLU A 210 33.08 0.59 1.02
C GLU A 210 32.55 1.39 -0.17
N ARG A 211 32.32 0.74 -1.31
CA ARG A 211 31.82 1.39 -2.52
C ARG A 211 30.39 1.91 -2.37
N LYS A 212 29.53 1.18 -1.65
CA LYS A 212 28.20 1.66 -1.28
C LYS A 212 28.26 2.92 -0.41
N ALA A 213 29.17 2.95 0.57
CA ALA A 213 29.35 4.14 1.41
C ALA A 213 29.85 5.34 0.60
N LEU A 214 30.80 5.11 -0.32
CA LEU A 214 31.29 6.12 -1.26
C LEU A 214 30.17 6.64 -2.17
N ALA A 215 29.37 5.74 -2.75
CA ALA A 215 28.22 6.10 -3.59
C ALA A 215 27.20 6.93 -2.81
N LEU A 216 26.96 6.58 -1.54
CA LEU A 216 26.10 7.37 -0.67
C LEU A 216 26.64 8.78 -0.49
N GLU A 217 27.91 8.90 -0.07
CA GLU A 217 28.57 10.17 0.22
C GLU A 217 28.62 11.10 -1.00
N ALA A 218 29.05 10.58 -2.16
CA ALA A 218 29.12 11.34 -3.40
C ALA A 218 27.72 11.77 -3.89
N GLY A 219 26.72 10.89 -3.75
CA GLY A 219 25.34 11.13 -4.12
C GLY A 219 24.56 12.03 -3.15
N LEU A 220 25.14 12.41 -1.99
CA LEU A 220 24.50 13.30 -1.03
C LEU A 220 24.20 14.65 -1.67
N PHE A 221 22.98 15.12 -1.45
CA PHE A 221 22.47 16.39 -1.90
C PHE A 221 22.02 17.20 -0.69
N THR A 222 22.93 18.05 -0.23
CA THR A 222 22.69 18.91 0.93
C THR A 222 21.90 20.13 0.51
N ILE A 223 20.74 20.35 1.12
CA ILE A 223 19.83 21.46 0.84
C ILE A 223 19.83 22.42 2.03
N ALA A 224 20.14 23.69 1.79
CA ALA A 224 20.00 24.76 2.77
C ALA A 224 18.60 25.37 2.69
N ILE A 225 17.89 25.44 3.82
CA ILE A 225 16.66 26.24 3.91
C ILE A 225 17.02 27.65 4.34
N VAL A 226 16.57 28.64 3.56
CA VAL A 226 16.60 30.05 3.94
C VAL A 226 15.22 30.53 4.36
N LYS A 227 15.17 31.70 5.00
CA LYS A 227 13.92 32.29 5.47
C LYS A 227 12.96 32.49 4.28
N PHE A 228 11.72 32.01 4.44
CA PHE A 228 10.68 32.23 3.45
C PHE A 228 10.11 33.65 3.57
N ASP A 229 9.86 34.26 2.42
CA ASP A 229 9.32 35.60 2.27
C ASP A 229 7.80 35.64 2.34
N ASN A 230 7.27 36.82 2.65
CA ASN A 230 5.84 37.08 2.67
C ASN A 230 5.49 38.34 1.88
N ALA A 231 4.77 38.17 0.77
CA ALA A 231 4.25 39.26 -0.05
C ALA A 231 2.81 39.67 0.33
N THR A 232 2.27 39.09 1.40
CA THR A 232 0.90 39.31 1.86
C THR A 232 0.86 40.11 3.15
N ARG A 233 -0.35 40.51 3.56
CA ARG A 233 -0.57 41.16 4.87
C ARG A 233 -0.77 40.17 6.02
N GLN A 234 -0.77 38.86 5.74
CA GLN A 234 -1.00 37.82 6.74
C GLN A 234 0.34 37.34 7.29
N SER A 235 0.69 37.77 8.50
CA SER A 235 1.94 37.36 9.15
C SER A 235 1.95 35.89 9.55
N GLY A 236 3.13 35.25 9.47
CA GLY A 236 3.40 33.93 10.05
C GLY A 236 3.03 32.74 9.16
N GLY A 237 2.36 32.97 8.03
CA GLY A 237 2.04 31.89 7.07
C GLY A 237 3.28 31.32 6.39
N GLU A 238 4.21 32.20 5.99
CA GLU A 238 5.51 31.82 5.41
C GLU A 238 6.35 31.01 6.41
N SER A 239 6.38 31.45 7.67
CA SER A 239 7.13 30.81 8.74
C SER A 239 6.54 29.44 9.10
N ALA A 240 5.20 29.33 9.12
CA ALA A 240 4.51 28.05 9.32
C ALA A 240 4.81 27.07 8.19
N ILE A 241 4.76 27.50 6.92
CA ILE A 241 5.10 26.63 5.78
C ILE A 241 6.56 26.19 5.87
N SER A 242 7.50 27.09 6.18
CA SER A 242 8.93 26.76 6.33
C SER A 242 9.18 25.70 7.40
N ALA A 243 8.57 25.85 8.57
CA ALA A 243 8.69 24.89 9.66
C ALA A 243 8.10 23.51 9.28
N LEU A 244 6.95 23.50 8.59
CA LEU A 244 6.30 22.27 8.14
C LEU A 244 7.08 21.56 7.02
N VAL A 245 7.69 22.31 6.09
CA VAL A 245 8.59 21.73 5.08
C VAL A 245 9.78 21.10 5.77
N SER A 246 10.40 21.78 6.73
CA SER A 246 11.54 21.26 7.49
C SER A 246 11.18 19.97 8.23
N ASP A 247 10.07 19.97 8.97
CA ASP A 247 9.57 18.80 9.70
C ASP A 247 9.27 17.61 8.77
N LYS A 248 8.62 17.87 7.63
CA LYS A 248 8.32 16.81 6.66
C LYS A 248 9.59 16.27 6.01
N MET A 249 10.52 17.13 5.62
CA MET A 249 11.81 16.72 5.04
C MET A 249 12.63 15.88 6.01
N MET A 250 12.67 16.24 7.30
CA MET A 250 13.35 15.45 8.32
C MET A 250 12.70 14.07 8.57
N LYS A 251 11.40 13.94 8.30
CA LYS A 251 10.65 12.68 8.41
C LYS A 251 10.75 11.81 7.15
N LEU A 252 11.29 12.32 6.05
CA LEU A 252 11.52 11.53 4.86
C LEU A 252 12.76 10.65 5.06
N ASN A 253 12.61 9.35 4.82
CA ASN A 253 13.71 8.39 4.85
C ASN A 253 14.48 8.39 3.52
N ASN A 254 15.00 9.56 3.11
CA ASN A 254 15.83 9.67 1.91
C ASN A 254 17.31 9.73 2.30
N PRO A 255 18.12 8.70 1.99
CA PRO A 255 19.52 8.67 2.40
C PRO A 255 20.37 9.73 1.69
N PHE A 256 19.90 10.29 0.57
CA PHE A 256 20.63 11.25 -0.24
C PHE A 256 20.29 12.72 0.05
N ILE A 257 19.33 13.01 0.92
CA ILE A 257 18.95 14.39 1.19
C ILE A 257 19.31 14.75 2.62
N LYS A 258 20.15 15.77 2.77
CA LYS A 258 20.52 16.34 4.06
C LYS A 258 20.03 17.77 4.15
N LEU A 259 19.19 18.04 5.13
CA LEU A 259 18.70 19.39 5.39
C LEU A 259 19.65 20.14 6.31
N VAL A 260 19.98 21.38 5.97
CA VAL A 260 20.74 22.29 6.82
C VAL A 260 19.90 23.55 7.02
N ASP A 261 19.54 23.82 8.27
CA ASP A 261 18.84 25.06 8.63
C ASP A 261 19.85 26.21 8.69
N ARG A 262 19.62 27.24 7.88
CA ARG A 262 20.46 28.46 7.82
C ARG A 262 19.67 29.73 8.16
N THR A 263 18.48 29.58 8.74
CA THR A 263 17.53 30.68 9.04
C THR A 263 18.12 31.80 9.90
N TYR A 264 19.27 31.61 10.57
CA TYR A 264 19.90 32.60 11.45
C TYR A 264 21.27 33.11 10.98
N THR A 265 21.72 32.80 9.75
CA THR A 265 23.06 33.21 9.22
C THR A 265 22.98 34.40 8.26
N GLN A 266 21.99 35.28 8.48
CA GLN A 266 21.34 36.14 7.47
C GLN A 266 22.25 37.01 6.59
N SER A 267 23.23 37.72 7.16
CA SER A 267 23.84 38.86 6.47
C SER A 267 24.69 38.48 5.26
N PHE A 268 25.28 37.28 5.25
CA PHE A 268 26.11 36.81 4.12
C PHE A 268 25.29 36.06 3.07
N ILE A 269 24.25 35.33 3.49
CA ILE A 269 23.40 34.53 2.59
C ILE A 269 22.56 35.43 1.68
N ASP A 270 22.01 36.52 2.23
CA ASP A 270 21.20 37.46 1.45
C ASP A 270 22.03 38.11 0.33
N GLU A 271 23.31 38.46 0.60
CA GLU A 271 24.25 38.97 -0.40
C GLU A 271 24.52 37.93 -1.51
N GLN A 272 24.70 36.66 -1.13
CA GLN A 272 24.90 35.59 -2.09
C GLN A 272 23.66 35.33 -2.95
N ILE A 273 22.45 35.30 -2.38
CA ILE A 273 21.21 35.15 -3.15
C ILE A 273 21.02 36.34 -4.10
N MET A 274 21.31 37.57 -3.65
CA MET A 274 21.26 38.76 -4.51
C MET A 274 22.25 38.67 -5.67
N GLY A 275 23.45 38.13 -5.43
CA GLY A 275 24.44 37.81 -6.47
C GLY A 275 23.93 36.77 -7.47
N LEU A 276 23.34 35.65 -7.00
CA LEU A 276 22.78 34.60 -7.85
C LEU A 276 21.56 35.06 -8.67
N SER A 277 20.76 35.99 -8.13
CA SER A 277 19.58 36.56 -8.80
C SER A 277 19.89 37.66 -9.83
N GLY A 278 21.18 37.97 -10.04
CA GLY A 278 21.64 38.92 -11.06
C GLY A 278 21.33 40.39 -10.74
N GLN A 279 21.05 40.73 -9.48
CA GLN A 279 20.70 42.11 -9.06
C GLN A 279 21.91 42.93 -8.58
N VAL A 280 23.13 42.40 -8.69
CA VAL A 280 24.39 43.06 -8.30
C VAL A 280 25.37 43.05 -9.48
N ALA A 281 26.17 44.12 -9.62
CA ALA A 281 27.11 44.33 -10.71
C ALA A 281 28.10 43.16 -10.91
N GLU A 282 28.42 42.88 -12.18
CA GLU A 282 29.19 41.74 -12.77
C GLU A 282 30.63 41.48 -12.24
N ASN A 283 31.02 41.93 -11.05
CA ASN A 283 32.41 41.85 -10.57
C ASN A 283 32.63 41.12 -9.23
N THR A 284 31.81 40.13 -8.90
CA THR A 284 32.13 39.16 -7.84
C THR A 284 32.04 37.74 -8.37
N ASN A 285 33.00 37.40 -9.24
CA ASN A 285 33.24 36.03 -9.65
C ASN A 285 33.64 35.19 -8.44
N ALA A 286 32.79 34.21 -8.12
CA ALA A 286 33.18 32.86 -7.74
C ALA A 286 34.09 32.69 -6.50
N GLN A 287 33.56 32.97 -5.30
CA GLN A 287 33.96 32.31 -4.03
C GLN A 287 32.73 32.02 -3.16
N VAL A 288 31.63 31.59 -3.79
CA VAL A 288 30.28 31.60 -3.19
C VAL A 288 29.84 30.20 -2.69
N GLY A 289 30.47 29.11 -3.13
CA GLY A 289 30.10 27.73 -2.74
C GLY A 289 30.72 27.18 -1.45
N GLU A 290 31.92 27.65 -1.05
CA GLU A 290 32.71 27.01 0.02
C GLU A 290 32.17 27.25 1.45
N LEU A 291 31.39 28.30 1.69
CA LEU A 291 30.95 28.68 3.04
C LEU A 291 29.64 28.03 3.51
N ILE A 292 28.76 27.58 2.61
CA ILE A 292 27.43 27.06 2.99
C ILE A 292 27.45 25.53 3.21
N GLY A 293 28.33 24.80 2.51
CA GLY A 293 28.36 23.34 2.53
C GLY A 293 27.08 22.67 2.02
N ALA A 294 26.26 23.43 1.26
CA ALA A 294 25.04 22.94 0.62
C ALA A 294 25.19 23.02 -0.90
N LYS A 295 24.63 22.03 -1.61
CA LYS A 295 24.60 21.96 -3.08
C LYS A 295 23.43 22.76 -3.67
N ALA A 296 22.39 23.02 -2.86
CA ALA A 296 21.26 23.85 -3.27
C ALA A 296 20.66 24.64 -2.11
N ILE A 297 20.01 25.74 -2.46
CA ILE A 297 19.23 26.60 -1.55
C ILE A 297 17.75 26.49 -1.92
N ILE A 298 16.89 26.25 -0.94
CA ILE A 298 15.45 26.41 -1.10
C ILE A 298 15.00 27.75 -0.53
N SER A 299 14.35 28.54 -1.38
CA SER A 299 13.63 29.74 -1.02
C SER A 299 12.12 29.56 -1.27
N GLY A 300 11.33 30.33 -0.54
CA GLY A 300 9.88 30.26 -0.59
C GLY A 300 9.26 31.64 -0.40
N LYS A 301 8.11 31.87 -1.01
CA LYS A 301 7.39 33.15 -0.93
C LYS A 301 5.90 32.90 -0.82
N LEU A 302 5.30 33.40 0.25
CA LEU A 302 3.85 33.49 0.38
C LEU A 302 3.35 34.63 -0.54
N VAL A 303 2.81 34.26 -1.69
CA VAL A 303 2.44 35.20 -2.77
C VAL A 303 1.04 35.77 -2.54
N SER A 304 0.09 34.94 -2.11
CA SER A 304 -1.29 35.38 -1.87
C SER A 304 -1.94 34.70 -0.68
N PHE A 305 -2.78 35.45 0.03
CA PHE A 305 -3.61 34.97 1.11
C PHE A 305 -4.96 35.69 1.08
N SER A 306 -6.03 34.96 0.77
CA SER A 306 -7.39 35.48 0.72
C SER A 306 -8.28 34.75 1.69
N LYS A 307 -9.08 35.50 2.45
CA LYS A 307 -10.06 34.95 3.40
C LYS A 307 -11.43 35.56 3.15
N GLN A 308 -12.44 34.70 3.07
CA GLN A 308 -13.84 35.08 2.98
C GLN A 308 -14.58 34.42 4.15
N LYS A 309 -15.15 35.23 5.04
CA LYS A 309 -15.90 34.73 6.20
C LYS A 309 -17.31 35.30 6.17
N ASN A 310 -18.27 34.44 5.88
CA ASN A 310 -19.69 34.71 6.01
C ASN A 310 -20.13 34.23 7.39
N PRO A 311 -20.44 35.15 8.34
CA PRO A 311 -20.87 34.76 9.67
C PRO A 311 -22.16 33.94 9.62
N ILE A 312 -22.41 33.15 10.65
CA ILE A 312 -23.62 32.34 10.73
C ILE A 312 -24.81 33.29 10.90
N VAL A 313 -25.65 33.37 9.88
CA VAL A 313 -26.89 34.15 9.89
C VAL A 313 -28.05 33.24 10.24
N ARG A 314 -28.87 33.69 11.18
CA ARG A 314 -30.12 33.04 11.57
C ARG A 314 -31.27 33.60 10.75
N THR A 315 -32.07 32.73 10.15
CA THR A 315 -33.31 33.07 9.45
C THR A 315 -34.46 32.27 10.04
N GLU A 316 -35.53 32.95 10.42
CA GLU A 316 -36.74 32.29 10.88
C GLU A 316 -37.52 31.71 9.70
N LYS A 317 -37.89 30.44 9.80
CA LYS A 317 -38.66 29.71 8.79
C LYS A 317 -39.93 29.14 9.39
N LYS A 318 -40.97 29.05 8.55
CA LYS A 318 -42.27 28.49 8.89
C LYS A 318 -42.27 26.99 8.64
N ALA A 319 -42.97 26.25 9.49
CA ALA A 319 -43.19 24.82 9.36
C ALA A 319 -44.45 24.41 10.12
N TRP A 320 -44.73 23.11 10.10
CA TRP A 320 -45.83 22.49 10.82
C TRP A 320 -45.31 21.40 11.75
N ALA A 321 -45.93 21.24 12.92
CA ALA A 321 -45.69 20.13 13.82
C ALA A 321 -46.82 19.10 13.65
N GLU A 322 -46.46 17.91 13.21
CA GLU A 322 -47.35 16.76 13.03
C GLU A 322 -47.62 16.10 14.39
N ARG A 323 -48.89 16.00 14.77
CA ARG A 323 -49.33 15.30 15.99
C ARG A 323 -50.52 14.41 15.68
N LYS A 324 -50.48 13.18 16.17
CA LYS A 324 -51.59 12.23 16.02
C LYS A 324 -52.56 12.38 17.18
N VAL A 325 -53.82 12.65 16.86
CA VAL A 325 -54.91 12.77 17.84
C VAL A 325 -55.84 11.58 17.65
N ARG A 326 -56.16 10.87 18.73
CA ARG A 326 -57.11 9.75 18.70
C ARG A 326 -58.53 10.33 18.66
N LYS A 327 -59.28 10.02 17.61
CA LYS A 327 -60.70 10.36 17.48
C LYS A 327 -61.54 9.09 17.42
N TYR A 328 -62.76 9.21 17.92
CA TYR A 328 -63.77 8.17 17.85
C TYR A 328 -64.66 8.44 16.65
N ASP A 329 -64.88 7.44 15.82
CA ASP A 329 -65.82 7.51 14.70
C ASP A 329 -67.14 6.88 15.12
N GLU A 330 -68.21 7.68 15.14
CA GLU A 330 -69.54 7.24 15.54
C GLU A 330 -70.19 6.31 14.51
N GLU A 331 -69.78 6.34 13.23
CA GLU A 331 -70.34 5.47 12.17
C GLU A 331 -69.69 4.09 12.13
N THR A 332 -68.42 3.96 12.53
CA THR A 332 -67.67 2.70 12.45
C THR A 332 -67.35 2.08 13.81
N GLU A 333 -67.80 2.72 14.90
CA GLU A 333 -67.59 2.37 16.32
C GLU A 333 -66.11 2.05 16.67
N LYS A 334 -65.17 2.68 15.98
CA LYS A 334 -63.73 2.42 16.13
C LYS A 334 -62.95 3.70 16.37
N TYR A 335 -61.86 3.55 17.12
CA TYR A 335 -60.88 4.62 17.28
C TYR A 335 -59.94 4.65 16.08
N PHE A 336 -59.75 5.84 15.51
CA PHE A 336 -58.73 6.10 14.51
C PHE A 336 -57.83 7.26 14.93
N TYR A 337 -56.64 7.34 14.33
CA TYR A 337 -55.70 8.44 14.57
C TYR A 337 -55.80 9.43 13.42
N GLU A 338 -56.22 10.65 13.73
CA GLU A 338 -56.15 11.76 12.78
C GLU A 338 -54.83 12.52 12.96
N THR A 339 -54.21 12.89 11.84
CA THR A 339 -52.97 13.68 11.85
C THR A 339 -53.31 15.16 11.82
N VAL A 340 -52.99 15.87 12.89
CA VAL A 340 -53.22 17.31 13.04
C VAL A 340 -51.88 18.04 12.89
N TYR A 341 -51.90 19.21 12.26
CA TYR A 341 -50.73 20.03 12.00
C TYR A 341 -50.81 21.35 12.77
N ASP A 342 -49.91 21.53 13.73
CA ASP A 342 -49.80 22.76 14.52
C ASP A 342 -48.78 23.72 13.87
N LYS A 343 -49.12 25.00 13.73
CA LYS A 343 -48.23 26.00 13.11
C LYS A 343 -47.03 26.29 14.01
N ILE A 344 -45.83 26.03 13.51
CA ILE A 344 -44.59 26.31 14.24
C ILE A 344 -43.63 27.15 13.40
N LYS A 345 -42.60 27.63 14.07
CA LYS A 345 -41.43 28.24 13.44
C LYS A 345 -40.19 27.47 13.87
N TYR A 346 -39.20 27.41 12.98
CA TYR A 346 -37.87 26.91 13.28
C TYR A 346 -36.84 27.92 12.80
N GLN A 347 -35.63 27.83 13.34
CA GLN A 347 -34.52 28.69 12.96
C GLN A 347 -33.63 27.93 12.00
N GLU A 348 -33.37 28.51 10.83
CA GLU A 348 -32.40 28.01 9.85
C GLU A 348 -31.13 28.86 9.95
N TYR A 349 -29.98 28.21 9.99
CA TYR A 349 -28.68 28.84 10.12
C TYR A 349 -27.83 28.52 8.89
N ARG A 350 -27.20 29.55 8.32
CA ARG A 350 -26.27 29.43 7.19
C ARG A 350 -25.02 30.25 7.43
N GLY A 351 -23.87 29.71 7.10
CA GLY A 351 -22.59 30.43 7.15
C GLY A 351 -21.51 29.68 6.40
N SER A 352 -20.44 30.38 6.03
CA SER A 352 -19.31 29.77 5.36
C SER A 352 -18.00 30.50 5.63
N THR A 353 -16.91 29.75 5.64
CA THR A 353 -15.54 30.28 5.71
C THR A 353 -14.77 29.69 4.54
N ARG A 354 -14.06 30.52 3.78
CA ARG A 354 -13.17 30.09 2.70
C ARG A 354 -11.82 30.76 2.84
N VAL A 355 -10.76 30.00 2.60
CA VAL A 355 -9.37 30.45 2.60
C VAL A 355 -8.73 29.98 1.30
N GLN A 356 -7.96 30.86 0.68
CA GLN A 356 -7.14 30.57 -0.48
C GLN A 356 -5.72 31.07 -0.21
N VAL A 357 -4.73 30.24 -0.53
CA VAL A 357 -3.32 30.52 -0.33
C VAL A 357 -2.56 30.21 -1.62
N GLY A 358 -1.70 31.15 -2.04
CA GLY A 358 -0.73 30.94 -3.11
C GLY A 358 0.68 31.02 -2.55
N PHE A 359 1.48 29.98 -2.77
CA PHE A 359 2.85 29.87 -2.29
C PHE A 359 3.77 29.45 -3.43
N GLN A 360 4.85 30.21 -3.64
CA GLN A 360 5.87 29.89 -4.61
C GLN A 360 7.10 29.36 -3.90
N PHE A 361 7.75 28.34 -4.44
CA PHE A 361 9.07 27.91 -3.98
C PHE A 361 10.03 27.76 -5.16
N GLN A 362 11.33 27.88 -4.86
CA GLN A 362 12.41 27.69 -5.80
C GLN A 362 13.55 26.92 -5.12
N LEU A 363 14.13 25.96 -5.83
CA LEU A 363 15.38 25.29 -5.49
C LEU A 363 16.45 25.80 -6.46
N ILE A 364 17.53 26.35 -5.92
CA ILE A 364 18.57 27.03 -6.69
C ILE A 364 19.91 26.33 -6.43
N SER A 365 20.66 26.02 -7.48
CA SER A 365 22.02 25.48 -7.40
C SER A 365 22.96 26.51 -6.77
N THR A 366 23.73 26.11 -5.76
CA THR A 366 24.75 27.01 -5.17
C THR A 366 25.99 27.15 -6.04
N GLU A 367 26.21 26.20 -6.95
CA GLU A 367 27.36 26.19 -7.86
C GLU A 367 27.12 27.03 -9.11
N SER A 368 25.98 26.82 -9.78
CA SER A 368 25.65 27.50 -11.05
C SER A 368 24.72 28.70 -10.89
N GLY A 369 24.00 28.80 -9.77
CA GLY A 369 22.92 29.78 -9.60
C GLY A 369 21.63 29.46 -10.37
N GLU A 370 21.58 28.32 -11.06
CA GLU A 370 20.41 27.92 -11.85
C GLU A 370 19.23 27.49 -10.98
N ILE A 371 18.02 27.76 -11.45
CA ILE A 371 16.79 27.29 -10.83
C ILE A 371 16.58 25.82 -11.23
N LEU A 372 16.91 24.92 -10.30
CA LEU A 372 16.75 23.47 -10.47
C LEU A 372 15.28 23.05 -10.42
N LEU A 373 14.47 23.74 -9.62
CA LEU A 373 13.05 23.43 -9.45
C LEU A 373 12.29 24.69 -9.04
N THR A 374 11.10 24.91 -9.60
CA THR A 374 10.22 26.02 -9.20
C THR A 374 8.76 25.65 -9.38
N LYS A 375 7.90 26.09 -8.46
CA LYS A 375 6.44 25.93 -8.60
C LYS A 375 5.68 26.99 -7.83
N LEU A 376 4.57 27.43 -8.41
CA LEU A 376 3.52 28.19 -7.73
C LEU A 376 2.37 27.24 -7.36
N ILE A 377 2.18 27.02 -6.07
CA ILE A 377 1.14 26.17 -5.50
C ILE A 377 -0.02 27.06 -5.06
N ASN A 378 -1.20 26.87 -5.65
CA ASN A 378 -2.41 27.62 -5.33
C ASN A 378 -3.48 26.67 -4.79
N LEU A 379 -3.81 26.78 -3.51
CA LEU A 379 -4.77 25.91 -2.84
C LEU A 379 -5.91 26.71 -2.22
N ASN A 380 -7.08 26.09 -2.15
CA ASN A 380 -8.23 26.64 -1.48
C ASN A 380 -8.91 25.59 -0.58
N ARG A 381 -9.48 26.05 0.52
CA ARG A 381 -10.32 25.26 1.43
C ARG A 381 -11.52 26.09 1.85
N SER A 382 -12.67 25.43 1.94
CA SER A 382 -13.88 26.05 2.44
C SER A 382 -14.63 25.13 3.38
N ASP A 383 -15.26 25.74 4.37
CA ASP A 383 -16.16 25.10 5.28
C ASP A 383 -17.51 25.81 5.29
N GLU A 384 -18.59 25.03 5.26
CA GLU A 384 -19.96 25.55 5.20
C GLU A 384 -20.83 24.86 6.25
N VAL A 385 -21.72 25.64 6.87
CA VAL A 385 -22.75 25.14 7.77
C VAL A 385 -24.12 25.51 7.24
N HIS A 386 -25.01 24.53 7.27
CA HIS A 386 -26.41 24.71 6.97
C HIS A 386 -27.22 23.77 7.86
N PHE A 387 -27.83 24.31 8.91
CA PHE A 387 -28.57 23.51 9.89
C PHE A 387 -29.84 24.20 10.38
N ALA A 388 -30.71 23.42 11.02
CA ALA A 388 -31.96 23.91 11.59
C ALA A 388 -32.05 23.61 13.10
N GLU A 389 -32.71 24.49 13.84
CA GLU A 389 -33.04 24.29 15.26
C GLU A 389 -34.50 24.66 15.54
N SER A 390 -35.13 23.90 16.43
CA SER A 390 -36.50 24.13 16.85
C SER A 390 -36.69 23.61 18.27
N ASN A 391 -37.61 24.23 19.00
CA ASN A 391 -38.05 23.77 20.32
C ASN A 391 -38.96 22.53 20.20
N THR A 392 -39.46 22.23 19.00
CA THR A 392 -40.28 21.04 18.71
C THR A 392 -39.39 19.89 18.27
N ASN A 393 -39.77 18.65 18.63
CA ASN A 393 -39.07 17.45 18.18
C ASN A 393 -39.03 17.41 16.63
N TYR A 394 -37.82 17.49 16.06
CA TYR A 394 -37.58 17.58 14.62
C TYR A 394 -38.19 16.42 13.81
N ARG A 395 -38.43 15.26 14.43
CA ARG A 395 -39.08 14.12 13.76
C ARG A 395 -40.53 14.42 13.37
N ASN A 396 -41.16 15.29 14.14
CA ASN A 396 -42.55 15.70 13.97
C ASN A 396 -42.65 17.00 13.16
N ILE A 397 -41.54 17.58 12.74
CA ILE A 397 -41.56 18.82 11.93
C ILE A 397 -41.74 18.46 10.46
N VAL A 398 -42.68 19.16 9.82
CA VAL A 398 -43.07 19.00 8.42
C VAL A 398 -42.88 20.34 7.70
N PRO A 399 -42.23 20.36 6.52
CA PRO A 399 -42.07 21.58 5.76
C PRO A 399 -43.42 22.15 5.34
N GLY A 400 -43.48 23.45 5.11
CA GLY A 400 -44.68 24.13 4.66
C GLY A 400 -44.66 25.61 4.96
N ASN A 401 -45.68 26.31 4.50
CA ASN A 401 -45.81 27.74 4.70
C ASN A 401 -47.21 28.07 5.18
N TRP A 402 -47.35 29.15 5.94
CA TRP A 402 -48.64 29.64 6.42
C TRP A 402 -48.66 31.16 6.44
N ARG A 403 -49.82 31.78 6.23
CA ARG A 403 -49.93 33.24 6.16
C ARG A 403 -49.99 33.88 7.54
N TRP A 404 -50.86 33.37 8.42
CA TRP A 404 -51.08 33.87 9.78
C TRP A 404 -50.87 32.75 10.79
N GLN A 405 -50.27 33.04 11.96
CA GLN A 405 -50.02 32.02 12.98
C GLN A 405 -51.29 31.66 13.76
N SER A 406 -52.15 32.65 14.05
CA SER A 406 -53.34 32.50 14.90
C SER A 406 -54.63 32.26 14.13
N LYS A 407 -54.62 32.35 12.79
CA LYS A 407 -55.81 32.20 11.93
C LYS A 407 -55.55 31.19 10.83
N GLN A 408 -56.56 30.41 10.47
CA GLN A 408 -56.49 29.58 9.26
C GLN A 408 -56.58 30.46 8.02
N SER A 409 -55.84 30.10 6.97
CA SER A 409 -55.88 30.79 5.68
C SER A 409 -55.93 29.77 4.56
N PRO A 410 -56.68 30.03 3.47
CA PRO A 410 -56.64 29.19 2.28
C PRO A 410 -55.25 29.06 1.63
N ASN A 411 -54.33 29.97 1.95
CA ASN A 411 -52.94 29.97 1.44
C ASN A 411 -51.97 29.17 2.32
N ASP A 412 -52.47 28.46 3.34
CA ASP A 412 -51.65 27.62 4.20
C ASP A 412 -51.34 26.29 3.50
N VAL A 413 -50.06 25.95 3.36
CA VAL A 413 -49.57 24.77 2.65
C VAL A 413 -48.76 23.89 3.60
N VAL A 414 -49.14 22.61 3.67
CA VAL A 414 -48.38 21.56 4.36
C VAL A 414 -47.73 20.67 3.29
N GLU A 415 -46.41 20.60 3.29
CA GLU A 415 -45.66 19.80 2.33
C GLU A 415 -45.55 18.36 2.83
N THR A 416 -46.35 17.45 2.27
CA THR A 416 -46.41 16.05 2.70
C THR A 416 -45.40 15.15 1.99
N SER A 417 -44.68 15.67 0.99
CA SER A 417 -43.69 14.92 0.22
C SER A 417 -42.60 14.32 1.11
N TYR A 418 -42.35 13.03 0.95
CA TYR A 418 -41.33 12.31 1.69
C TYR A 418 -39.93 12.92 1.51
N SER A 419 -39.59 13.35 0.28
CA SER A 419 -38.29 13.94 -0.05
C SER A 419 -38.05 15.24 0.73
N GLN A 420 -39.05 16.13 0.75
CA GLN A 420 -38.96 17.42 1.46
C GLN A 420 -38.92 17.22 2.98
N LYS A 421 -39.75 16.31 3.53
CA LYS A 421 -39.69 15.91 4.95
C LYS A 421 -38.29 15.40 5.32
N ARG A 422 -37.68 14.57 4.47
CA ARG A 422 -36.33 14.04 4.68
C ARG A 422 -35.27 15.13 4.61
N ALA A 423 -35.33 16.02 3.60
CA ALA A 423 -34.41 17.13 3.45
C ALA A 423 -34.41 18.06 4.67
N LEU A 424 -35.60 18.44 5.15
CA LEU A 424 -35.74 19.26 6.36
C LEU A 424 -35.20 18.54 7.60
N ARG A 425 -35.54 17.26 7.80
CA ARG A 425 -35.01 16.46 8.93
C ARG A 425 -33.50 16.33 8.91
N ASN A 426 -32.87 16.29 7.74
CA ASN A 426 -31.41 16.26 7.63
C ASN A 426 -30.79 17.57 8.12
N LEU A 427 -31.42 18.72 7.89
CA LEU A 427 -30.92 20.01 8.40
C LEU A 427 -30.79 20.04 9.93
N PHE A 428 -31.67 19.36 10.66
CA PHE A 428 -31.59 19.26 12.13
C PHE A 428 -30.45 18.35 12.63
N LYS A 429 -29.82 17.58 11.74
CA LYS A 429 -28.70 16.68 12.04
C LYS A 429 -27.35 17.21 11.57
N ASN A 430 -27.34 18.27 10.75
CA ASN A 430 -26.12 18.83 10.19
C ASN A 430 -25.24 19.44 11.28
N LYS A 431 -23.94 19.52 10.99
CA LYS A 431 -22.96 20.18 11.87
C LYS A 431 -23.34 21.64 12.08
N LYS A 432 -23.02 22.15 13.28
CA LYS A 432 -23.42 23.50 13.73
C LYS A 432 -22.26 24.49 13.79
N THR A 433 -21.03 23.99 13.75
CA THR A 433 -19.82 24.79 13.93
C THR A 433 -19.08 24.95 12.60
N LEU A 434 -18.57 26.16 12.38
CA LEU A 434 -17.66 26.47 11.28
C LEU A 434 -16.21 26.36 11.75
N LEU A 435 -15.36 25.81 10.90
CA LEU A 435 -13.92 25.89 11.06
C LEU A 435 -13.46 27.36 11.00
N SER A 436 -12.43 27.65 11.79
CA SER A 436 -11.81 28.98 11.80
C SER A 436 -10.95 29.19 10.56
N VAL A 437 -10.71 30.46 10.20
CA VAL A 437 -9.77 30.82 9.12
C VAL A 437 -8.39 30.20 9.37
N ASN A 438 -7.93 30.19 10.63
CA ASN A 438 -6.63 29.64 11.00
C ASN A 438 -6.58 28.12 10.83
N ALA A 439 -7.66 27.41 11.16
CA ALA A 439 -7.73 25.96 10.96
C ALA A 439 -7.64 25.62 9.47
N LEU A 440 -8.47 26.28 8.64
CA LEU A 440 -8.44 26.08 7.18
C LEU A 440 -7.09 26.49 6.56
N ALA A 441 -6.48 27.57 7.03
CA ALA A 441 -5.16 27.99 6.58
C ALA A 441 -4.08 26.97 6.94
N ASN A 442 -4.11 26.44 8.16
CA ASN A 442 -3.15 25.43 8.61
C ASN A 442 -3.26 24.13 7.79
N ASP A 443 -4.47 23.70 7.44
CA ASP A 443 -4.67 22.55 6.55
C ASP A 443 -4.03 22.79 5.18
N ILE A 444 -4.17 23.99 4.63
CA ILE A 444 -3.52 24.39 3.38
C ILE A 444 -1.99 24.40 3.54
N TYR A 445 -1.45 24.98 4.62
CA TYR A 445 0.00 25.01 4.86
C TYR A 445 0.61 23.61 4.97
N GLN A 446 -0.10 22.66 5.59
CA GLN A 446 0.30 21.26 5.65
C GLN A 446 0.36 20.60 4.27
N GLU A 447 -0.60 20.90 3.41
CA GLU A 447 -0.66 20.38 2.05
C GLU A 447 0.45 20.98 1.16
N ILE A 448 0.65 22.30 1.22
CA ILE A 448 1.76 22.99 0.54
C ILE A 448 3.09 22.35 0.97
N ALA A 449 3.31 22.23 2.28
CA ALA A 449 4.56 21.66 2.79
C ALA A 449 4.75 20.21 2.35
N THR A 450 3.67 19.43 2.22
CA THR A 450 3.72 18.06 1.71
C THR A 450 4.13 18.04 0.25
N GLU A 451 3.51 18.88 -0.58
CA GLU A 451 3.82 18.97 -2.01
C GLU A 451 5.26 19.42 -2.25
N VAL A 452 5.71 20.48 -1.56
CA VAL A 452 7.11 20.96 -1.63
C VAL A 452 8.08 19.86 -1.21
N SER A 453 7.86 19.21 -0.06
CA SER A 453 8.77 18.19 0.45
C SER A 453 8.84 16.97 -0.48
N GLN A 454 7.71 16.56 -1.07
CA GLN A 454 7.69 15.47 -2.05
C GLN A 454 8.44 15.83 -3.34
N MET A 455 8.29 17.06 -3.83
CA MET A 455 9.02 17.50 -5.02
C MET A 455 10.52 17.55 -4.77
N LEU A 456 10.97 18.03 -3.60
CA LEU A 456 12.38 17.99 -3.20
C LEU A 456 12.89 16.56 -3.03
N ASN A 457 12.07 15.68 -2.44
CA ASN A 457 12.43 14.28 -2.25
C ASN A 457 12.68 13.54 -3.56
N ASN A 458 11.87 13.85 -4.56
CA ASN A 458 11.90 13.19 -5.87
C ASN A 458 12.90 13.84 -6.83
N TYR A 459 13.51 14.96 -6.44
CA TYR A 459 14.56 15.59 -7.23
C TYR A 459 15.78 14.66 -7.30
N ASN A 460 16.09 14.20 -8.50
CA ASN A 460 17.25 13.38 -8.79
C ASN A 460 18.12 14.07 -9.86
N PRO A 461 19.34 14.53 -9.50
CA PRO A 461 20.23 15.17 -10.47
C PRO A 461 20.71 14.22 -11.57
N GLU A 462 20.53 12.91 -11.42
CA GLU A 462 20.94 11.89 -12.42
C GLU A 462 19.91 11.62 -13.52
N ASN A 463 18.73 12.25 -13.46
CA ASN A 463 17.64 12.03 -14.42
C ASN A 463 17.71 12.96 -15.64
N GLU A 464 18.71 13.84 -15.69
CA GLU A 464 19.10 14.65 -16.86
C GLU A 464 20.18 13.90 -17.64
#